data_AF-A0A455X6D9-F1
#
_entry.id   AF-A0A455X6D9-F1
#
_cell.length_a   1.000
_cell.length_b   1.000
_cell.length_c   1.000
_cell.angle_alpha   90.00
_cell.angle_beta   90.00
_cell.angle_gamma   90.00
#
_symmetry.space_group_name_H-M   'P 1'
#
loop_
_entity.id
_entity.type
_entity.pdbx_description
1 polymer ?
#
loop_
_entity_poly.entity_id
_entity_poly.type
_entity_poly.pdbx_seq_one_letter_code
_entity_poly.pdbx_strand_id
1 'polypeptide(L)'
;MLVKAGFSEGLLTQLQNESKVSREDVGMLSSNSLNQAFARLWGIAGKVSDSNRQSGRYRTWTGHSVRVGGAIELFKAGYSLEKITEMGNWSDPKMVFRYIRGYLASEKAMVSFMRNHLDDI
;
A
#
# COMPACT_ATOMS: atom_id res chain seq x y z
N MET A 1 37.28 18.88 -20.11
CA MET A 1 38.19 18.22 -19.17
C MET A 1 37.43 18.06 -17.85
N LEU A 2 36.78 16.92 -17.64
CA LEU A 2 36.22 16.50 -16.34
C LEU A 2 36.24 14.96 -16.35
N VAL A 3 36.96 14.42 -15.37
CA VAL A 3 37.45 13.06 -15.29
C VAL A 3 36.29 12.07 -15.20
N LYS A 4 36.17 11.17 -16.19
CA LYS A 4 35.40 9.92 -16.04
C LYS A 4 36.13 9.09 -14.98
N ALA A 5 35.63 9.10 -13.75
CA ALA A 5 36.04 8.14 -12.74
C ALA A 5 35.76 6.74 -13.29
N GLY A 6 36.83 6.00 -13.59
CA GLY A 6 36.80 4.72 -14.27
C GLY A 6 36.27 3.59 -13.39
N PHE A 7 34.96 3.55 -13.18
CA PHE A 7 34.30 2.36 -12.69
C PHE A 7 33.92 1.49 -13.90
N SER A 8 34.41 0.25 -13.90
CA SER A 8 34.01 -0.77 -14.88
C SER A 8 32.48 -0.95 -14.85
N GLU A 9 31.85 -1.06 -16.02
CA GLU A 9 30.43 -1.45 -16.17
C GLU A 9 30.09 -2.68 -15.32
N GLY A 10 31.03 -3.63 -15.19
CA GLY A 10 30.89 -4.80 -14.33
C GLY A 10 30.80 -4.45 -12.85
N LEU A 11 31.56 -3.46 -12.38
CA LEU A 11 31.53 -3.00 -10.98
C LEU A 11 30.25 -2.23 -10.67
N LEU A 12 29.76 -1.40 -11.60
CA LEU A 12 28.45 -0.74 -11.47
C LEU A 12 27.31 -1.75 -11.41
N THR A 13 27.36 -2.79 -12.25
CA THR A 13 26.38 -3.90 -12.26
C THR A 13 26.46 -4.71 -10.96
N GLN A 14 27.66 -4.93 -10.44
CA GLN A 14 27.89 -5.66 -9.20
C GLN A 14 27.37 -4.89 -7.98
N LEU A 15 27.62 -3.57 -7.90
CA LEU A 15 27.05 -2.71 -6.85
C LEU A 15 25.52 -2.59 -6.94
N GLN A 16 24.96 -2.56 -8.16
CA GLN A 16 23.51 -2.62 -8.36
C GLN A 16 22.91 -3.97 -7.94
N ASN A 17 23.64 -5.07 -8.09
CA ASN A 17 23.20 -6.38 -7.61
C ASN A 17 23.37 -6.52 -6.09
N GLU A 18 24.45 -6.01 -5.50
CA GLU A 18 24.66 -6.00 -4.04
C GLU A 18 23.60 -5.18 -3.30
N SER A 19 23.14 -4.06 -3.88
CA SER A 19 22.02 -3.27 -3.33
C SER A 19 20.66 -3.98 -3.44
N LYS A 20 20.52 -5.00 -4.30
CA LYS A 20 19.32 -5.83 -4.43
C LYS A 20 19.33 -7.06 -3.53
N VAL A 21 20.47 -7.42 -2.93
CA VAL A 21 20.52 -8.47 -1.92
C VAL A 21 19.82 -7.92 -0.67
N SER A 22 18.67 -8.51 -0.34
CA SER A 22 17.98 -8.29 0.93
C SER A 22 18.92 -8.68 2.06
N ARG A 23 19.71 -7.72 2.56
CA ARG A 23 20.41 -7.86 3.83
C ARG A 23 19.34 -7.90 4.89
N GLU A 24 18.96 -9.10 5.30
CA GLU A 24 18.30 -9.28 6.58
C GLU A 24 19.32 -8.89 7.66
N ASP A 25 19.23 -7.63 8.09
CA ASP A 25 20.09 -7.09 9.12
C ASP A 25 19.99 -7.98 10.35
N VAL A 26 21.14 -8.49 10.81
CA VAL A 26 21.22 -9.45 11.91
C VAL A 26 20.55 -8.82 13.15
N GLY A 27 19.48 -9.44 13.62
CA GLY A 27 18.66 -8.95 14.74
C GLY A 27 17.33 -8.30 14.33
N MET A 28 17.06 -8.07 13.05
CA MET A 28 15.75 -7.64 12.57
C MET A 28 14.78 -8.81 12.40
N LEU A 29 13.51 -8.56 12.68
CA LEU A 29 12.45 -9.54 12.47
C LEU A 29 12.29 -9.80 10.96
N SER A 30 12.24 -11.07 10.56
CA SER A 30 12.05 -11.39 9.14
C SER A 30 10.70 -10.90 8.63
N SER A 31 10.65 -10.52 7.34
CA SER A 31 9.40 -10.15 6.65
C SER A 31 8.34 -11.26 6.73
N ASN A 32 8.77 -12.52 6.72
CA ASN A 32 7.89 -13.68 6.85
C ASN A 32 7.25 -13.75 8.24
N SER A 33 8.04 -13.53 9.30
CA SER A 33 7.54 -13.49 10.68
C SER A 33 6.49 -12.39 10.85
N LEU A 34 6.74 -11.20 10.29
CA LEU A 34 5.82 -10.08 10.37
C LEU A 34 4.50 -10.36 9.63
N ASN A 35 4.57 -10.91 8.41
CA ASN A 35 3.37 -11.27 7.66
C ASN A 35 2.57 -12.40 8.33
N GLN A 36 3.24 -13.37 8.96
CA GLN A 36 2.56 -14.40 9.76
C GLN A 36 1.83 -13.78 10.95
N ALA A 37 2.45 -12.83 11.66
CA ALA A 37 1.79 -12.12 12.76
C ALA A 37 0.51 -11.40 12.29
N PHE A 38 0.57 -10.66 11.17
CA PHE A 38 -0.62 -10.02 10.59
C PHE A 38 -1.70 -11.02 10.15
N ALA A 39 -1.31 -12.14 9.57
CA ALA A 39 -2.26 -13.19 9.20
C ALA A 39 -2.95 -13.82 10.43
N ARG A 40 -2.24 -13.96 11.55
CA ARG A 40 -2.82 -14.41 12.83
C ARG A 40 -3.76 -13.37 13.42
N LEU A 41 -3.37 -12.09 13.41
CA LEU A 41 -4.22 -10.98 13.86
C LEU A 41 -5.53 -10.93 13.07
N TRP A 42 -5.49 -11.16 11.76
CA TRP A 42 -6.70 -11.29 10.93
C TRP A 42 -7.61 -12.44 11.39
N GLY A 43 -7.04 -13.58 11.80
CA GLY A 43 -7.80 -14.69 12.35
C GLY A 43 -8.48 -14.36 13.69
N ILE A 44 -7.77 -13.62 14.56
CA ILE A 44 -8.26 -13.22 15.89
C ILE A 44 -9.34 -12.13 15.79
N ALA A 45 -9.17 -11.15 14.90
CA ALA A 45 -10.09 -10.02 14.75
C ALA A 45 -11.50 -10.42 14.30
N GLY A 46 -11.72 -11.71 13.97
CA GLY A 46 -12.93 -12.20 13.36
C GLY A 46 -12.93 -11.83 11.88
N LYS A 47 -13.11 -12.81 10.98
CA LYS A 47 -13.11 -12.59 9.54
C LYS A 47 -14.20 -11.58 9.17
N VAL A 48 -13.84 -10.32 9.00
CA VAL A 48 -14.78 -9.31 8.50
C VAL A 48 -14.94 -9.56 7.00
N SER A 49 -16.02 -10.25 6.64
CA SER A 49 -16.54 -10.56 5.28
C SER A 49 -16.11 -11.86 4.59
N ASP A 50 -17.08 -12.41 3.86
CA ASP A 50 -17.08 -13.68 3.13
C ASP A 50 -15.81 -13.91 2.31
N SER A 51 -15.20 -15.08 2.53
CA SER A 51 -14.09 -15.63 1.75
C SER A 51 -14.35 -15.75 0.24
N ASN A 52 -15.55 -15.40 -0.24
CA ASN A 52 -15.97 -15.49 -1.63
C ASN A 52 -15.63 -14.22 -2.45
N ARG A 53 -15.32 -13.08 -1.82
CA ARG A 53 -14.96 -11.83 -2.55
C ARG A 53 -13.46 -11.60 -2.73
N GLN A 54 -12.61 -12.14 -1.85
CA GLN A 54 -11.16 -12.05 -2.04
C GLN A 54 -10.66 -13.21 -2.89
N SER A 55 -10.29 -12.92 -4.15
CA SER A 55 -9.52 -13.85 -4.97
C SER A 55 -8.30 -14.35 -4.19
N GLY A 56 -7.88 -15.60 -4.41
CA GLY A 56 -7.00 -16.38 -3.52
C GLY A 56 -5.69 -15.73 -3.05
N ARG A 57 -5.30 -14.59 -3.62
CA ARG A 57 -4.14 -13.78 -3.24
C ARG A 57 -4.33 -12.91 -1.97
N TYR A 58 -5.54 -12.49 -1.60
CA TYR A 58 -5.76 -11.51 -0.52
C TYR A 58 -6.64 -12.05 0.62
N ARG A 59 -6.35 -13.25 1.10
CA ARG A 59 -7.18 -13.96 2.10
C ARG A 59 -6.96 -13.51 3.54
N THR A 60 -5.85 -12.83 3.82
CA THR A 60 -5.42 -12.39 5.16
C THR A 60 -4.69 -11.05 5.08
N TRP A 61 -4.53 -10.39 6.23
CA TRP A 61 -3.67 -9.20 6.32
C TRP A 61 -2.18 -9.54 6.14
N THR A 62 -1.46 -8.58 5.57
CA THR A 62 -0.01 -8.55 5.41
C THR A 62 0.51 -7.17 5.83
N GLY A 63 1.83 -6.98 5.88
CA GLY A 63 2.40 -5.65 6.13
C GLY A 63 1.92 -4.58 5.13
N HIS A 64 1.66 -4.98 3.88
CA HIS A 64 1.08 -4.07 2.88
C HIS A 64 -0.35 -3.64 3.22
N SER A 65 -1.15 -4.53 3.82
CA SER A 65 -2.51 -4.22 4.26
C SER A 65 -2.55 -3.08 5.27
N VAL A 66 -1.58 -3.04 6.19
CA VAL A 66 -1.45 -1.96 7.18
C VAL A 66 -1.14 -0.62 6.51
N ARG A 67 -0.19 -0.62 5.56
CA ARG A 67 0.15 0.59 4.80
C ARG A 67 -1.03 1.13 3.99
N VAL A 68 -1.82 0.25 3.37
CA VAL A 68 -3.05 0.61 2.65
C VAL A 68 -4.12 1.16 3.60
N GLY A 69 -4.33 0.51 4.75
CA GLY A 69 -5.27 0.97 5.77
C GLY A 69 -4.91 2.36 6.30
N GLY A 70 -3.63 2.59 6.61
CA GLY A 70 -3.13 3.91 7.04
C GLY A 70 -3.39 5.01 6.01
N ALA A 71 -3.22 4.73 4.72
CA ALA A 71 -3.54 5.68 3.65
C ALA A 71 -5.03 6.08 3.66
N ILE A 72 -5.91 5.10 3.86
CA ILE A 72 -7.37 5.31 3.91
C ILE A 72 -7.75 6.13 5.14
N GLU A 73 -7.20 5.80 6.32
CA GLU A 73 -7.49 6.54 7.57
C GLU A 73 -6.98 7.98 7.52
N LEU A 74 -5.80 8.22 6.94
CA LEU A 74 -5.30 9.58 6.73
C LEU A 74 -6.19 10.37 5.77
N PHE A 75 -6.67 9.73 4.70
CA PHE A 75 -7.61 10.39 3.79
C PHE A 75 -8.93 10.75 4.48
N LYS A 76 -9.49 9.84 5.28
CA LYS A 76 -10.68 10.11 6.09
C LYS A 76 -10.48 11.24 7.10
N ALA A 77 -9.27 11.36 7.64
CA ALA A 77 -8.90 12.46 8.54
C ALA A 77 -8.69 13.81 7.81
N GLY A 78 -8.86 13.87 6.48
CA GLY A 78 -8.81 15.10 5.69
C GLY A 78 -7.41 15.50 5.22
N TYR A 79 -6.41 14.62 5.32
CA TYR A 79 -5.08 14.92 4.77
C TYR A 79 -5.10 14.90 3.24
N SER A 80 -4.34 15.81 2.63
CA SER A 80 -4.24 15.91 1.18
C SER A 80 -3.53 14.70 0.56
N LEU A 81 -3.79 14.45 -0.72
CA LEU A 81 -3.23 13.32 -1.45
C LEU A 81 -1.70 13.37 -1.49
N GLU A 82 -1.13 14.57 -1.63
CA GLU A 82 0.31 14.82 -1.68
C GLU A 82 0.95 14.43 -0.34
N LYS A 83 0.36 14.87 0.77
CA LYS A 83 0.87 14.56 2.11
C LYS A 83 0.78 13.07 2.43
N ILE A 84 -0.29 12.40 2.01
CA ILE A 84 -0.40 10.94 2.14
C ILE A 84 0.67 10.26 1.28
N THR A 85 0.84 10.69 0.03
CA THR A 85 1.84 10.16 -0.91
C THR A 85 3.25 10.24 -0.34
N GLU A 86 3.60 11.40 0.22
CA GLU A 86 4.88 11.67 0.89
C GLU A 86 5.07 10.79 2.13
N MET A 87 4.13 10.80 3.07
CA MET A 87 4.26 10.07 4.35
C MET A 87 4.38 8.57 4.14
N GLY A 88 3.62 8.01 3.19
CA GLY A 88 3.74 6.60 2.89
C GLY A 88 4.83 6.26 1.88
N ASN A 89 5.62 7.23 1.40
CA ASN A 89 6.70 7.05 0.44
C ASN A 89 6.25 6.29 -0.83
N TRP A 90 5.16 6.76 -1.45
CA TRP A 90 4.71 6.24 -2.75
C TRP A 90 5.32 7.07 -3.89
N SER A 91 5.93 6.40 -4.87
CA SER A 91 6.52 7.08 -6.02
C SER A 91 5.49 7.64 -7.00
N ASP A 92 4.27 7.11 -7.01
CA ASP A 92 3.18 7.55 -7.89
C ASP A 92 1.91 7.82 -7.07
N PRO A 93 1.38 9.06 -7.06
CA PRO A 93 0.12 9.41 -6.40
C PRO A 93 -1.07 8.56 -6.86
N LYS A 94 -1.04 8.03 -8.09
CA LYS A 94 -2.09 7.13 -8.60
C LYS A 94 -2.24 5.89 -7.73
N MET A 95 -1.16 5.42 -7.10
CA MET A 95 -1.23 4.26 -6.19
C MET A 95 -2.06 4.55 -4.96
N VAL A 96 -1.90 5.72 -4.35
CA VAL A 96 -2.73 6.16 -3.22
C VAL A 96 -4.19 6.28 -3.65
N PHE A 97 -4.45 6.88 -4.81
CA PHE A 97 -5.79 6.99 -5.37
C PHE A 97 -6.49 5.63 -5.52
N ARG A 98 -5.75 4.58 -5.95
CA ARG A 98 -6.30 3.22 -6.07
C ARG A 98 -6.77 2.63 -4.73
N TYR A 99 -6.16 3.02 -3.62
CA TYR A 99 -6.53 2.54 -2.28
C TYR A 99 -7.74 3.29 -1.72
N ILE A 100 -7.80 4.61 -1.90
CA ILE A 100 -8.88 5.44 -1.36
C ILE A 100 -10.13 5.47 -2.26
N ARG A 101 -10.04 5.01 -3.52
CA ARG A 101 -11.17 5.05 -4.48
C ARG A 101 -12.45 4.40 -3.97
N GLY A 102 -12.35 3.39 -3.10
CA GLY A 102 -13.50 2.70 -2.53
C GLY A 102 -14.27 3.59 -1.56
N TYR A 103 -13.55 4.40 -0.79
CA TYR A 103 -14.14 5.41 0.09
C TYR A 103 -14.83 6.51 -0.72
N LEU A 104 -14.13 7.05 -1.73
CA LEU A 104 -14.66 8.06 -2.66
C LEU A 104 -15.86 7.58 -3.48
N ALA A 105 -16.05 6.27 -3.65
CA ALA A 105 -17.14 5.73 -4.47
C ALA A 105 -18.53 6.15 -3.95
N SER A 106 -18.66 6.34 -2.63
CA SER A 106 -19.89 6.79 -1.99
C SER A 106 -20.21 8.27 -2.22
N GLU A 107 -19.21 9.08 -2.59
CA GLU A 107 -19.30 10.54 -2.78
C GLU A 107 -19.32 10.92 -4.27
N LYS A 108 -19.37 9.95 -5.18
CA LYS A 108 -19.37 10.22 -6.62
C LYS A 108 -20.59 11.01 -7.05
N ALA A 109 -20.40 11.98 -7.94
CA ALA A 109 -21.46 12.86 -8.45
C ALA A 109 -22.70 12.08 -8.94
N MET A 110 -22.52 10.99 -9.69
CA MET A 110 -23.64 10.15 -10.16
C MET A 110 -24.36 9.43 -9.00
N VAL A 111 -23.61 8.97 -7.98
CA VAL A 111 -24.19 8.31 -6.79
C VAL A 111 -24.98 9.31 -5.97
N SER A 112 -24.43 10.51 -5.78
CA SER A 112 -25.11 11.62 -5.09
C SER A 112 -26.36 12.08 -5.84
N PHE A 113 -26.27 12.26 -7.17
CA PHE A 113 -27.39 12.62 -8.03
C PHE A 113 -28.54 11.61 -7.95
N MET A 114 -28.23 10.31 -8.06
CA MET A 114 -29.25 9.25 -7.96
C MET A 114 -29.86 9.16 -6.56
N ARG A 115 -29.09 9.38 -5.49
CA ARG A 115 -29.61 9.37 -4.11
C ARG A 115 -30.62 10.49 -3.90
N ASN A 116 -30.26 11.72 -4.26
CA ASN A 116 -31.15 12.88 -4.11
C ASN A 116 -32.46 12.69 -4.87
N HIS A 117 -32.42 12.12 -6.09
CA HIS A 117 -33.63 11.88 -6.88
C HIS A 117 -34.56 10.81 -6.29
N LEU A 118 -34.02 9.83 -5.55
CA LEU A 118 -34.82 8.80 -4.88
C LEU A 118 -35.43 9.29 -3.56
N ASP A 119 -34.78 10.25 -2.88
CA ASP A 119 -35.27 10.83 -1.63
C ASP A 119 -36.42 11.84 -1.86
N ASP A 120 -36.61 12.32 -3.10
CA ASP A 120 -37.66 13.27 -3.52
C ASP A 120 -38.99 12.59 -3.94
N ILE A 121 -39.08 11.25 -3.91
CA ILE A 121 -40.26 10.43 -4.29
C ILE A 121 -40.89 9.79 -3.04
#